data_AF-A0A1G5SBG6-F1
#
_entry.id   AF-A0A1G5SBG6-F1
#
_cell.length_a   1.000
_cell.length_b   1.000
_cell.length_c   1.000
_cell.angle_alpha   90.00
_cell.angle_beta   90.00
_cell.angle_gamma   90.00
#
_symmetry.space_group_name_H-M   'P 1'
#
loop_
_entity.id
_entity.type
_entity.pdbx_description
1 polymer ?
#
loop_
_entity_poly.entity_id
_entity_poly.type
_entity_poly.pdbx_seq_one_letter_code
_entity_poly.pdbx_strand_id
1 'polypeptide(L)'
;MSISKKRLKEIKAIKDEDIDCSDIPELDETFWKNAVLVHPEKKERLTVRFDADMVEWFKNQGKGYQTKMNTVLRSFYEAHKNEL
;
A
#
# COMPACT_ATOMS: atom_id res chain seq x y z
N MET A 1 0.81 -15.53 3.67
CA MET A 1 1.69 -16.20 4.66
C MET A 1 0.82 -16.70 5.80
N SER A 2 0.94 -17.96 6.24
CA SER A 2 0.18 -18.48 7.40
C SER A 2 1.13 -18.73 8.57
N ILE A 3 0.83 -18.14 9.73
CA ILE A 3 1.58 -18.36 10.96
C ILE A 3 1.24 -19.77 11.52
N SER A 4 2.23 -20.52 11.96
CA SER A 4 2.04 -21.85 12.57
C SER A 4 1.24 -21.77 13.87
N LYS A 5 0.39 -22.78 14.13
CA LYS A 5 -0.41 -22.88 15.38
C LYS A 5 0.44 -22.80 16.65
N LYS A 6 1.68 -23.30 16.61
CA LYS A 6 2.62 -23.23 17.74
C LYS A 6 3.06 -21.79 18.00
N ARG A 7 3.47 -21.08 16.95
CA ARG A 7 3.88 -19.67 17.04
C ARG A 7 2.74 -18.77 17.52
N LEU A 8 1.50 -19.06 17.14
CA LEU A 8 0.33 -18.31 17.62
C LEU A 8 0.10 -18.48 19.13
N LYS A 9 0.32 -19.68 19.68
CA LYS A 9 0.22 -19.91 21.14
C LYS A 9 1.31 -19.15 21.91
N GLU A 10 2.53 -19.12 21.37
CA GLU A 10 3.64 -18.37 21.96
C GLU A 10 3.34 -16.87 21.98
N ILE A 11 2.89 -16.29 20.87
CA ILE A 11 2.53 -14.86 20.80
C ILE A 11 1.42 -14.50 21.78
N LYS A 12 0.40 -15.35 21.91
CA LYS A 12 -0.71 -15.13 22.85
C LYS A 12 -0.32 -15.23 24.34
N ALA A 13 0.84 -15.81 24.64
CA ALA A 13 1.32 -15.99 26.00
C ALA A 13 2.30 -14.88 26.44
N ILE A 14 2.75 -14.03 25.51
CA ILE A 14 3.54 -12.82 25.82
C ILE A 14 2.61 -11.84 26.53
N LYS A 15 3.06 -11.27 27.66
CA LYS A 15 2.33 -10.22 28.37
C LYS A 15 2.57 -8.88 27.71
N ASP A 16 1.61 -7.98 27.78
CA ASP A 16 1.72 -6.64 27.17
C ASP A 16 2.92 -5.84 27.71
N GLU A 17 3.27 -6.02 28.98
CA GLU A 17 4.43 -5.39 29.66
C GLU A 17 5.78 -5.84 29.09
N ASP A 18 5.84 -7.03 28.50
CA ASP A 18 7.05 -7.61 27.91
C ASP A 18 7.20 -7.22 26.42
N ILE A 19 6.26 -6.44 25.86
CA ILE A 19 6.32 -5.96 24.48
C ILE A 19 7.21 -4.72 24.42
N ASP A 20 8.34 -4.84 23.73
CA ASP A 20 9.22 -3.72 23.45
C ASP A 20 8.59 -2.81 22.39
N CYS A 21 8.19 -1.61 22.81
CA CYS A 21 7.67 -0.53 21.96
C CYS A 21 8.64 0.65 21.86
N SER A 22 9.92 0.47 22.22
CA SER A 22 10.91 1.57 22.26
C SER A 22 11.16 2.23 20.90
N ASP A 23 10.89 1.52 19.81
CA ASP A 23 11.02 1.98 18.42
C ASP A 23 9.75 2.63 17.86
N ILE A 24 8.61 2.50 18.54
CA ILE A 24 7.30 2.97 18.08
C ILE A 24 6.68 3.86 19.18
N PRO A 25 6.92 5.18 19.15
CA PRO A 25 6.31 6.09 20.11
C PRO A 25 4.78 6.09 19.97
N GLU A 26 4.07 6.35 21.07
CA GLU A 26 2.61 6.48 21.05
C GLU A 26 2.16 7.62 20.13
N LEU A 27 1.16 7.33 19.28
CA LEU A 27 0.60 8.31 18.36
C LEU A 27 -0.30 9.28 19.13
N ASP A 28 0.04 10.56 19.11
CA ASP A 28 -0.66 11.61 19.84
C ASP A 28 -1.81 12.23 19.03
N GLU A 29 -2.60 13.11 19.66
CA GLU A 29 -3.69 13.82 19.00
C GLU A 29 -3.21 14.68 17.81
N THR A 30 -1.94 15.12 17.82
CA THR A 30 -1.37 15.93 16.74
C THR A 30 -1.12 15.12 15.47
N PHE A 31 -0.73 13.85 15.61
CA PHE A 31 -0.66 12.89 14.51
C PHE A 31 -2.04 12.69 13.88
N TRP A 32 -3.06 12.39 14.70
CA TRP A 32 -4.40 12.12 14.20
C TRP A 32 -5.08 13.35 13.58
N LYS A 33 -4.74 14.57 14.03
CA LYS A 33 -5.27 15.82 13.47
C LYS A 33 -4.93 16.01 11.99
N ASN A 34 -3.78 15.49 11.55
CA ASN A 34 -3.31 15.59 10.16
C ASN A 34 -3.39 14.26 9.40
N ALA A 35 -3.88 13.20 10.05
CA ALA A 35 -3.96 11.88 9.45
C ALA A 35 -4.97 11.87 8.30
N VAL A 36 -4.50 11.57 7.10
CA VAL A 36 -5.36 11.39 5.92
C VAL A 36 -5.77 9.93 5.83
N LEU A 37 -7.08 9.68 5.95
CA LEU A 37 -7.64 8.34 5.78
C LEU A 37 -7.58 7.95 4.30
N VAL A 38 -6.55 7.20 3.90
CA VAL A 38 -6.43 6.68 2.53
C VAL A 38 -7.24 5.38 2.43
N HIS A 39 -8.45 5.47 1.89
CA HIS A 39 -9.18 4.28 1.50
C HIS A 39 -8.56 3.68 0.23
N PRO A 40 -8.30 2.36 0.17
CA PRO A 40 -7.95 1.71 -1.08
C PRO A 40 -9.13 1.85 -2.05
N GLU A 41 -8.98 2.71 -3.05
CA GLU A 41 -10.00 2.88 -4.07
C GLU A 41 -10.28 1.56 -4.79
N LYS A 42 -11.55 1.32 -5.09
CA LYS A 42 -11.96 0.18 -5.90
C LYS A 42 -11.31 0.31 -7.28
N LYS A 43 -10.50 -0.68 -7.63
CA LYS A 43 -9.92 -0.78 -8.97
C LYS A 43 -10.90 -1.51 -9.87
N GLU A 44 -11.30 -0.88 -10.96
CA GLU A 44 -12.10 -1.53 -11.99
C GLU A 44 -11.20 -2.34 -12.93
N ARG A 45 -11.63 -3.56 -13.25
CA ARG A 45 -10.90 -4.43 -14.18
C ARG A 45 -11.37 -4.15 -15.60
N LEU A 46 -10.62 -3.34 -16.33
CA LEU A 46 -10.86 -3.03 -17.73
C LEU A 46 -9.86 -3.78 -18.63
N THR A 47 -10.31 -4.16 -19.83
CA THR A 47 -9.41 -4.68 -20.87
C THR A 47 -9.02 -3.54 -21.78
N VAL A 48 -7.77 -3.09 -21.71
CA VAL A 48 -7.22 -1.97 -22.48
C VAL A 48 -6.00 -2.45 -23.26
N ARG A 49 -5.79 -1.89 -24.45
CA ARG A 49 -4.57 -2.12 -25.24
C ARG A 49 -3.59 -0.98 -24.99
N PHE A 50 -2.36 -1.34 -24.69
CA PHE A 50 -1.23 -0.42 -24.54
C PHE A 50 -0.17 -0.77 -25.59
N ASP A 51 0.67 0.20 -25.93
CA ASP A 51 1.79 -0.03 -26.84
C ASP A 51 2.75 -1.08 -26.29
N ALA A 52 3.29 -1.90 -27.18
CA ALA A 52 4.05 -3.10 -26.81
C ALA A 52 5.37 -2.75 -26.10
N ASP A 53 6.05 -1.70 -26.56
CA ASP A 53 7.29 -1.16 -26.01
C ASP A 53 7.09 -0.59 -24.60
N MET A 54 5.98 0.12 -24.36
CA MET A 54 5.61 0.62 -23.04
C MET A 54 5.41 -0.54 -22.06
N VAL A 55 4.65 -1.56 -22.45
CA VAL A 55 4.38 -2.73 -21.61
C VAL A 55 5.68 -3.48 -21.30
N GLU A 56 6.57 -3.62 -22.28
CA GLU A 56 7.86 -4.26 -22.10
C GLU A 56 8.76 -3.47 -21.12
N TRP A 57 8.83 -2.15 -21.28
CA TRP A 57 9.58 -1.28 -20.37
C TRP A 57 9.12 -1.42 -18.92
N PHE A 58 7.80 -1.41 -18.67
CA PHE A 58 7.26 -1.60 -17.32
C PHE A 58 7.50 -3.01 -16.77
N LYS A 59 7.39 -4.05 -17.61
CA LYS A 59 7.68 -5.44 -17.22
C LYS A 59 9.13 -5.64 -16.81
N ASN A 60 10.07 -4.97 -17.48
CA ASN A 60 11.50 -5.03 -17.16
C ASN A 60 11.82 -4.49 -15.76
N GLN A 61 10.93 -3.69 -15.16
CA GLN A 61 11.10 -3.20 -13.80
C GLN A 61 10.59 -4.17 -12.71
N GLY A 62 10.21 -5.38 -13.09
CA GLY A 62 9.88 -6.48 -12.17
C GLY A 62 8.39 -6.67 -11.87
N LYS A 63 8.12 -7.45 -10.83
CA LYS A 63 6.76 -7.79 -10.39
C LYS A 63 5.98 -6.53 -9.99
N GLY A 64 4.69 -6.48 -10.34
CA GLY A 64 3.84 -5.33 -10.02
C GLY A 64 3.87 -4.21 -11.06
N TYR A 65 4.33 -4.48 -12.29
CA TYR A 65 4.36 -3.50 -13.39
C TYR A 65 3.00 -2.82 -13.64
N GLN A 66 1.87 -3.55 -13.50
CA GLN A 66 0.53 -2.98 -13.58
C GLN A 66 0.24 -1.95 -12.49
N THR A 67 0.73 -2.18 -11.26
CA THR A 67 0.60 -1.22 -10.16
C THR A 67 1.39 0.04 -10.48
N LYS A 68 2.61 -0.09 -11.02
CA LYS A 68 3.44 1.06 -11.43
C LYS A 68 2.78 1.86 -12.55
N MET A 69 2.26 1.19 -13.59
CA MET A 69 1.48 1.84 -14.65
C MET A 69 0.30 2.62 -14.07
N ASN A 70 -0.46 1.99 -13.15
CA ASN A 70 -1.59 2.66 -12.51
C ASN A 70 -1.16 3.89 -11.67
N THR A 71 -0.02 3.84 -10.98
CA THR A 71 0.51 4.99 -10.22
C THR A 71 0.84 6.16 -11.14
N VAL A 72 1.48 5.90 -12.29
CA VAL A 72 1.79 6.95 -13.27
C VAL A 72 0.51 7.58 -13.82
N LEU A 73 -0.45 6.76 -14.24
CA LEU A 73 -1.75 7.24 -14.73
C LEU A 73 -2.52 8.01 -13.65
N ARG A 74 -2.45 7.58 -12.39
CA ARG A 74 -3.07 8.26 -11.25
C ARG A 74 -2.47 9.65 -11.04
N SER A 75 -1.15 9.76 -11.04
CA SER A 75 -0.47 11.05 -10.88
C SER A 75 -0.82 12.03 -11.98
N PHE A 76 -0.88 11.55 -13.23
CA PHE A 76 -1.33 12.37 -14.37
C PHE A 76 -2.79 12.81 -14.19
N TYR A 77 -3.68 11.89 -13.83
CA TYR A 77 -5.09 12.17 -13.58
C TYR A 77 -5.27 13.22 -12.47
N GLU A 78 -4.58 13.07 -11.33
CA GLU A 78 -4.69 14.00 -10.20
C GLU A 78 -4.19 15.41 -10.55
N ALA A 79 -3.11 15.50 -11.34
CA ALA A 79 -2.58 16.79 -11.79
C ALA A 79 -3.59 17.57 -12.66
N HIS A 80 -4.34 16.87 -13.52
CA HIS A 80 -5.26 17.50 -14.48
C HIS A 80 -6.72 17.54 -14.01
N LYS A 81 -7.05 16.86 -12.90
CA LYS A 81 -8.43 16.79 -12.39
C LYS A 81 -9.01 18.16 -12.01
N ASN A 82 -8.17 19.12 -11.64
CA ASN A 82 -8.60 20.46 -11.22
C ASN A 82 -8.61 21.50 -12.36
N GLU A 83 -8.29 21.09 -13.59
CA GLU A 83 -8.31 21.96 -14.78
C GLU A 83 -9.66 21.93 -15.54
N LEU A 84 -10.63 21.16 -15.04
CA LEU A 84 -12.00 21.01 -15.53
C LEU A 84 -13.00 21.46 -14.48
#